data_AF-A0A849RWA8-F1
#
_entry.id   AF-A0A849RWA8-F1
#
_cell.length_a   1.000
_cell.length_b   1.000
_cell.length_c   1.000
_cell.angle_alpha   90.00
_cell.angle_beta   90.00
_cell.angle_gamma   90.00
#
_symmetry.space_group_name_H-M   'P 1'
#
loop_
_entity.id
_entity.type
_entity.pdbx_description
1 polymer ?
#
loop_
_entity_poly.entity_id
_entity_poly.type
_entity_poly.pdbx_seq_one_letter_code
_entity_poly.pdbx_strand_id
1 'polypeptide(L)'
;MAYSMPRDVFLLLEAAFNQDRDKAQAFAKAIECFAQTIEDQVQDRITHKSEVLKAELYNELRTELATKELMRVEIVGIRSEFAEVRAEIAGLRAEIRELRAELNQIRLLLKVLIGIAIFGLTLFNPAFVRLVELVLK
;
A
#
# COMPACT_ATOMS: atom_id res chain seq x y z
N MET A 1 36.91 -30.92 47.89
CA MET A 1 36.41 -30.89 46.51
C MET A 1 34.95 -30.52 46.60
N ALA A 2 34.58 -29.33 46.12
CA ALA A 2 33.19 -28.89 46.10
C ALA A 2 32.53 -29.55 44.88
N TYR A 3 31.71 -30.56 45.11
CA TYR A 3 30.89 -31.16 44.07
C TYR A 3 29.76 -30.18 43.72
N SER A 4 29.44 -30.07 42.43
CA SER A 4 28.27 -29.29 41.99
C SER A 4 26.97 -30.03 42.32
N MET A 5 27.07 -31.35 42.52
CA MET A 5 25.97 -32.17 42.98
C MET A 5 25.55 -31.82 44.42
N PRO A 6 24.24 -31.64 44.70
CA PRO A 6 23.77 -31.42 46.06
C PRO A 6 24.18 -32.55 47.00
N ARG A 7 24.57 -32.18 48.22
CA ARG A 7 25.11 -33.12 49.22
C ARG A 7 24.18 -34.31 49.49
N ASP A 8 22.87 -34.06 49.52
CA ASP A 8 21.85 -35.07 49.80
C ASP A 8 21.81 -36.14 48.69
N VAL A 9 22.03 -35.73 47.44
CA VAL A 9 22.07 -36.64 46.28
C VAL A 9 23.34 -37.50 46.33
N PHE A 10 24.48 -36.92 46.70
CA PHE A 10 25.72 -37.66 46.87
C PHE A 10 25.63 -38.72 47.99
N LEU A 11 24.98 -38.39 49.11
CA LEU A 11 24.77 -39.32 50.22
C LEU A 11 23.88 -40.52 49.83
N LEU A 12 22.84 -40.29 49.03
CA LEU A 12 22.01 -41.38 48.47
C LEU A 12 22.83 -42.29 47.56
N LEU A 13 23.76 -41.72 46.81
CA LEU A 13 24.64 -42.42 45.89
C LEU A 13 25.65 -43.29 46.66
N GLU A 14 26.25 -42.75 47.73
CA GLU A 14 27.11 -43.49 48.67
C GLU A 14 26.36 -44.65 49.34
N ALA A 15 25.10 -44.44 49.75
CA ALA A 15 24.24 -45.50 50.27
C ALA A 15 23.96 -46.60 49.22
N ALA A 16 23.71 -46.22 47.96
CA ALA A 16 23.46 -47.16 46.86
C ALA A 16 24.71 -48.01 46.50
N PHE A 17 25.91 -47.51 46.77
CA PHE A 17 27.17 -48.23 46.57
C PHE A 17 27.68 -48.95 47.84
N ASN A 18 26.82 -49.27 48.80
CA ASN A 18 27.20 -49.94 50.06
C ASN A 18 28.25 -49.16 50.87
N GLN A 19 28.13 -47.83 50.96
CA GLN A 19 29.10 -46.94 51.62
C GLN A 19 30.49 -46.94 50.96
N ASP A 20 30.60 -47.44 49.73
CA ASP A 20 31.81 -47.33 48.91
C ASP A 20 31.90 -45.93 48.29
N ARG A 21 32.59 -45.07 49.02
CA ARG A 21 32.78 -43.66 48.65
C ARG A 21 33.54 -43.48 47.33
N ASP A 22 34.45 -44.38 47.00
CA ASP A 22 35.26 -44.28 45.77
C ASP A 22 34.41 -44.57 44.53
N LYS A 23 33.54 -45.59 44.58
CA LYS A 23 32.57 -45.87 43.50
C LYS A 23 31.55 -44.74 43.36
N ALA A 24 31.03 -44.24 44.48
CA ALA A 24 30.10 -43.12 44.47
C ALA A 24 30.72 -41.85 43.88
N GLN A 25 31.99 -41.58 44.20
CA GLN A 25 32.73 -40.46 43.65
C GLN A 25 33.01 -40.60 42.16
N ALA A 26 33.39 -41.81 41.69
CA ALA A 26 33.62 -42.05 40.27
C ALA A 26 32.33 -41.84 39.44
N PHE A 27 31.20 -42.33 39.95
CA PHE A 27 29.91 -42.17 39.28
C PHE A 27 29.40 -40.72 39.33
N ALA A 28 29.54 -40.04 40.49
CA ALA A 28 29.23 -38.63 40.63
C ALA A 28 30.00 -37.78 39.61
N LYS A 29 31.30 -38.04 39.46
CA LYS A 29 32.15 -37.33 38.50
C LYS A 29 31.74 -37.60 37.04
N ALA A 30 31.30 -38.83 36.73
CA ALA A 30 30.78 -39.17 35.40
C ALA A 30 29.48 -38.40 35.10
N ILE A 31 28.56 -38.30 36.08
CA ILE A 31 27.33 -37.52 35.95
C ILE A 31 27.62 -36.03 35.81
N GLU A 32 28.52 -35.48 36.63
CA GLU A 32 28.90 -34.07 36.53
C GLU A 32 29.49 -33.75 35.15
N CYS A 33 30.36 -34.61 34.62
CA CYS A 33 30.91 -34.44 33.28
C CYS A 33 29.84 -34.51 32.19
N PHE A 34 28.87 -35.42 32.32
CA PHE A 34 27.75 -35.53 31.40
C PHE A 34 26.80 -34.32 31.47
N ALA A 35 26.47 -33.87 32.68
CA ALA A 35 25.64 -32.67 32.90
C ALA A 35 26.31 -31.42 32.33
N GLN A 36 27.61 -31.25 32.56
CA GLN A 36 28.38 -30.14 31.99
C GLN A 36 28.35 -30.16 30.45
N THR A 37 28.53 -31.33 29.85
CA THR A 37 28.45 -31.48 28.38
C THR A 37 27.06 -31.11 27.85
N ILE A 38 26.00 -31.47 28.57
CA ILE A 38 24.64 -31.09 28.19
C ILE A 38 24.44 -29.58 28.34
N GLU A 39 24.87 -28.98 29.45
CA GLU A 39 24.75 -27.54 29.69
C GLU A 39 25.46 -26.75 28.58
N ASP A 40 26.69 -27.14 28.23
CA ASP A 40 27.46 -26.51 27.16
C ASP A 40 26.72 -26.62 25.82
N GLN A 41 26.23 -27.81 25.46
CA GLN A 41 25.46 -28.02 24.22
C GLN A 41 24.14 -27.23 24.19
N VAL A 42 23.45 -27.14 25.31
CA VAL A 42 22.19 -26.38 25.43
C VAL A 42 22.49 -24.90 25.29
N GLN A 43 23.53 -24.40 25.96
CA GLN A 43 23.94 -23.01 25.89
C GLN A 43 24.32 -22.64 24.45
N ASP A 44 25.14 -23.45 23.78
CA ASP A 44 25.53 -23.27 22.38
C ASP A 44 24.32 -23.29 21.43
N ARG A 45 23.36 -24.18 21.66
CA ARG A 45 22.13 -24.22 20.88
C ARG A 45 21.26 -22.99 21.09
N ILE A 46 21.16 -22.49 22.32
CA ILE A 46 20.39 -21.29 22.66
C ILE A 46 21.03 -20.06 22.00
N THR A 47 22.35 -19.89 22.14
CA THR A 47 23.07 -18.76 21.55
C THR A 47 22.95 -18.79 20.03
N HIS A 48 23.24 -19.93 19.40
CA HIS A 48 23.12 -20.09 17.94
C HIS A 48 21.70 -19.83 17.44
N LYS A 49 20.67 -20.43 18.06
CA LYS A 49 19.27 -20.18 17.65
C LYS A 49 18.86 -18.72 17.84
N SER A 50 19.30 -18.08 18.92
CA SER A 50 19.04 -16.66 19.16
C SER A 50 19.67 -15.80 18.06
N GLU A 51 20.90 -16.10 17.63
CA GLU A 51 21.58 -15.38 16.55
C GLU A 51 20.87 -15.58 15.21
N VAL A 52 20.50 -16.82 14.88
CA VAL A 52 19.73 -17.14 13.67
C VAL A 52 18.40 -16.38 13.65
N LEU A 53 17.61 -16.46 14.73
CA LEU A 53 16.32 -15.76 14.80
C LEU A 53 16.48 -14.25 14.69
N LYS A 54 17.51 -13.66 15.30
CA LYS A 54 17.80 -12.23 15.15
C LYS A 54 18.11 -11.87 13.70
N ALA A 55 18.90 -12.70 13.01
CA ALA A 55 19.24 -12.48 11.61
C ALA A 55 18.01 -12.62 10.68
N GLU A 56 17.20 -13.66 10.88
CA GLU A 56 15.95 -13.88 10.16
C GLU A 56 14.98 -12.71 10.35
N LEU A 57 14.70 -12.33 11.61
CA LEU A 57 13.83 -11.19 11.93
C LEU A 57 14.34 -9.88 11.36
N TYR A 58 15.66 -9.64 11.41
CA TYR A 58 16.25 -8.44 10.81
C TYR A 58 16.05 -8.40 9.29
N ASN A 59 16.25 -9.55 8.63
CA ASN A 59 16.07 -9.66 7.18
C ASN A 59 14.60 -9.50 6.78
N GLU A 60 13.68 -10.19 7.46
CA GLU A 60 12.24 -10.06 7.24
C GLU A 60 11.75 -8.63 7.47
N LEU A 61 12.16 -7.99 8.57
CA LEU A 61 11.78 -6.62 8.85
C LEU A 61 12.34 -5.66 7.78
N ARG A 62 13.56 -5.90 7.32
CA ARG A 62 14.17 -5.09 6.25
C ARG A 62 13.43 -5.24 4.93
N THR A 63 13.02 -6.46 4.56
CA THR A 63 12.25 -6.68 3.33
C THR A 63 10.86 -6.07 3.43
N GLU A 64 10.16 -6.22 4.56
CA GLU A 64 8.86 -5.58 4.80
C GLU A 64 8.94 -4.04 4.79
N LEU A 65 9.98 -3.46 5.37
CA LEU A 65 10.16 -2.00 5.33
C LEU A 65 10.43 -1.52 3.90
N ALA A 66 11.20 -2.27 3.11
CA ALA A 66 11.44 -1.94 1.71
C ALA A 66 10.16 -2.02 0.88
N THR A 67 9.34 -3.06 1.04
CA THR A 67 8.06 -3.17 0.33
C THR A 67 7.08 -2.08 0.74
N LYS A 68 7.03 -1.73 2.03
CA LYS A 68 6.19 -0.62 2.51
C LYS A 68 6.58 0.72 1.89
N GLU A 69 7.87 0.97 1.70
CA GLU A 69 8.35 2.21 1.06
C GLU A 69 7.98 2.25 -0.43
N LEU A 70 8.14 1.12 -1.14
CA LEU A 70 7.68 0.99 -2.53
C LEU A 70 6.17 1.28 -2.64
N MET A 71 5.35 0.70 -1.76
CA MET A 71 3.91 0.96 -1.72
C MET A 71 3.59 2.43 -1.47
N ARG A 72 4.35 3.14 -0.62
CA ARG A 72 4.16 4.58 -0.42
C ARG A 72 4.42 5.36 -1.71
N VAL A 73 5.51 5.04 -2.41
CA VAL A 73 5.86 5.69 -3.68
C VAL A 73 4.76 5.45 -4.72
N GLU A 74 4.28 4.21 -4.85
CA GLU A 74 3.17 3.88 -5.75
C GLU A 74 1.90 4.66 -5.42
N ILE A 75 1.52 4.77 -4.14
CA ILE A 75 0.36 5.56 -3.70
C ILE A 75 0.53 7.05 -4.06
N VAL A 76 1.72 7.61 -3.92
CA VAL A 76 2.01 9.00 -4.33
C VAL A 76 1.90 9.15 -5.84
N GLY A 77 2.43 8.20 -6.61
CA GLY A 77 2.29 8.15 -8.07
C GLY A 77 0.83 8.16 -8.52
N ILE A 78 0.03 7.23 -7.99
CA ILE A 78 -1.41 7.13 -8.30
C ILE A 78 -2.16 8.42 -7.94
N ARG A 79 -1.82 9.08 -6.82
CA ARG A 79 -2.42 10.37 -6.46
C ARG A 79 -2.09 11.47 -7.47
N SER A 80 -0.87 11.48 -8.01
CA SER A 80 -0.45 12.42 -9.05
C SER A 80 -1.23 12.18 -10.35
N GLU A 81 -1.28 10.94 -10.82
CA GLU A 81 -2.04 10.55 -12.02
C GLU A 81 -3.53 10.92 -11.88
N PHE A 82 -4.11 10.68 -10.70
CA PHE A 82 -5.50 11.05 -10.45
C PHE A 82 -5.74 12.56 -10.45
N ALA A 83 -4.75 13.36 -10.02
CA ALA A 83 -4.84 14.82 -10.09
C ALA A 83 -4.78 15.31 -11.54
N GLU A 84 -3.93 14.71 -12.36
CA GLU A 84 -3.81 14.99 -13.80
C GLU A 84 -5.11 14.67 -14.54
N VAL A 85 -5.67 13.47 -14.35
CA VAL A 85 -6.97 13.08 -14.92
C VAL A 85 -8.09 14.05 -14.53
N ARG A 86 -8.09 14.54 -13.28
CA ARG A 86 -9.05 15.56 -12.85
C ARG A 86 -8.89 16.88 -13.60
N ALA A 87 -7.66 17.31 -13.84
CA ALA A 87 -7.36 18.51 -14.60
C ALA A 87 -7.81 18.36 -16.07
N GLU A 88 -7.52 17.22 -16.70
CA GLU A 88 -7.98 16.91 -18.06
C GLU A 88 -9.51 16.94 -18.16
N ILE A 89 -10.22 16.28 -17.23
CA ILE A 89 -11.69 16.31 -17.19
C ILE A 89 -12.22 17.74 -17.03
N ALA A 90 -11.55 18.58 -16.23
CA ALA A 90 -11.94 19.98 -16.08
C ALA A 90 -11.73 20.77 -17.39
N GLY A 91 -10.63 20.53 -18.10
CA GLY A 91 -10.35 21.08 -19.42
C GLY A 91 -11.41 20.70 -20.44
N LEU A 92 -11.70 19.40 -20.59
CA LEU A 92 -12.75 18.90 -21.49
C LEU A 92 -14.13 19.50 -21.17
N ARG A 93 -14.46 19.70 -19.89
CA ARG A 93 -15.70 20.36 -19.49
C ARG A 93 -15.74 21.84 -19.93
N ALA A 94 -14.61 22.53 -19.92
CA ALA A 94 -14.52 23.90 -20.41
C ALA A 94 -14.72 23.96 -21.93
N GLU A 95 -14.03 23.09 -22.68
CA GLU A 95 -14.17 22.97 -24.14
C GLU A 95 -15.62 22.67 -24.55
N ILE A 96 -16.29 21.73 -23.86
CA ILE A 96 -17.70 21.43 -24.11
C ILE A 96 -18.60 22.66 -23.87
N ARG A 97 -18.30 23.50 -22.89
CA ARG A 97 -19.07 24.72 -22.63
C ARG A 97 -18.89 25.75 -23.74
N GLU A 98 -17.66 25.91 -24.21
CA GLU A 98 -17.32 26.80 -25.33
C GLU A 98 -18.03 26.36 -26.61
N LEU A 99 -17.91 25.08 -26.99
CA LEU A 99 -18.62 24.51 -28.15
C LEU A 99 -20.14 24.71 -28.05
N ARG A 100 -20.73 24.56 -26.86
CA ARG A 100 -22.16 24.83 -26.65
C ARG A 100 -22.51 26.31 -26.87
N ALA A 101 -21.65 27.23 -26.46
CA ALA A 101 -21.85 28.66 -26.68
C ALA A 101 -21.77 29.01 -28.17
N GLU A 102 -20.77 28.50 -28.89
CA GLU A 102 -20.63 28.68 -30.34
C GLU A 102 -21.84 28.12 -31.10
N LEU A 103 -22.29 26.92 -30.78
CA LEU A 103 -23.49 26.32 -31.38
C LEU A 103 -24.75 27.16 -31.15
N ASN A 104 -24.89 27.75 -29.96
CA ASN A 104 -26.01 28.65 -29.66
C ASN A 104 -25.94 29.95 -30.47
N GLN A 105 -24.73 30.51 -30.64
CA GLN A 105 -24.50 31.69 -31.47
C GLN A 105 -24.81 31.41 -32.94
N ILE A 106 -24.33 30.30 -33.49
CA ILE A 106 -24.64 29.87 -34.86
C ILE A 106 -26.15 29.68 -35.03
N ARG A 107 -26.82 29.05 -34.06
CA ARG A 107 -28.28 28.89 -34.08
C ARG A 107 -29.02 30.23 -34.12
N LEU A 108 -28.54 31.24 -33.37
CA LEU A 108 -29.11 32.58 -33.38
C LEU A 108 -28.93 33.24 -34.75
N LEU A 109 -27.71 33.21 -35.29
CA LEU A 109 -27.39 33.79 -36.59
C LEU A 109 -28.24 33.16 -37.70
N LEU A 110 -28.42 31.84 -37.69
CA LEU A 110 -29.29 31.15 -38.65
C LEU A 110 -30.74 31.61 -38.53
N LYS A 111 -31.28 31.75 -37.31
CA LYS A 111 -32.66 32.27 -37.12
C LYS A 111 -32.81 33.69 -37.68
N VAL A 112 -31.83 34.56 -37.42
CA VAL A 112 -31.83 35.93 -37.92
C VAL A 112 -31.75 35.94 -39.45
N LEU A 113 -30.84 35.16 -40.05
CA LEU A 113 -30.67 35.07 -41.49
C LEU A 113 -31.95 34.57 -42.17
N ILE A 114 -32.59 33.52 -41.63
CA ILE A 114 -33.87 33.02 -42.13
C ILE A 114 -34.94 34.11 -42.02
N GLY A 115 -35.00 34.82 -40.89
CA GLY A 115 -35.94 35.94 -40.70
C GLY A 115 -35.75 37.05 -41.74
N ILE A 116 -34.51 37.46 -42.00
CA ILE A 116 -34.17 38.47 -43.02
C ILE A 116 -34.53 37.95 -44.42
N ALA A 117 -34.24 36.69 -44.72
CA ALA A 117 -34.56 36.09 -46.01
C ALA A 117 -36.08 36.06 -46.27
N ILE A 118 -36.87 35.62 -45.27
CA ILE A 118 -38.33 35.65 -45.34
C ILE A 118 -38.82 37.09 -45.50
N PHE A 119 -38.30 38.03 -44.70
CA PHE A 119 -38.68 39.44 -44.76
C PHE A 119 -38.38 40.04 -46.15
N GLY A 120 -37.19 39.77 -46.70
CA GLY A 120 -36.82 40.17 -48.05
C GLY A 120 -37.79 39.62 -49.08
N LEU A 121 -38.07 38.31 -49.06
CA LEU A 121 -39.06 37.69 -49.95
C LEU A 121 -40.46 38.29 -49.81
N THR A 122 -40.89 38.66 -48.60
CA THR A 122 -42.18 39.34 -48.39
C THR A 122 -42.22 40.74 -48.98
N LEU A 123 -41.14 41.53 -48.84
CA LEU A 123 -41.06 42.88 -49.40
C LEU A 123 -41.05 42.87 -50.94
N PHE A 124 -40.42 41.87 -51.56
CA PHE A 124 -40.36 41.73 -53.01
C PHE A 124 -41.57 40.99 -53.62
N ASN A 125 -42.57 40.62 -52.82
CA ASN A 125 -43.80 40.00 -53.33
C ASN A 125 -44.70 41.07 -53.99
N PRO A 126 -45.06 40.94 -55.29
CA PRO A 126 -45.92 41.90 -55.98
C PRO A 126 -47.27 42.14 -55.29
N ALA A 127 -47.83 41.13 -54.63
CA ALA A 127 -49.08 41.27 -53.88
C ALA A 127 -48.92 42.17 -52.65
N PHE A 128 -47.79 42.06 -51.94
CA PHE A 128 -47.47 42.91 -50.79
C PHE A 128 -47.18 44.35 -51.21
N VAL A 129 -46.37 44.56 -52.27
CA VAL A 129 -46.07 45.90 -52.80
C VAL A 129 -47.35 46.64 -53.20
N ARG A 130 -48.27 45.96 -53.91
CA ARG A 130 -49.59 46.54 -54.27
C ARG A 130 -50.42 46.92 -53.04
N LEU A 131 -50.40 46.10 -51.99
CA LEU A 131 -51.11 46.38 -50.75
C LEU A 131 -50.53 47.61 -50.04
N VAL A 132 -49.21 47.75 -50.01
CA VAL A 132 -48.53 48.94 -49.47
C VAL A 132 -48.86 50.19 -50.30
N GLU A 133 -48.86 50.11 -51.63
CA GLU A 133 -49.27 51.21 -52.52
C GLU A 133 -50.72 51.66 -52.30
N LEU A 134 -51.62 50.72 -51.97
CA LEU A 134 -53.04 51.00 -51.67
C LEU A 134 -53.25 51.69 -50.31
N VAL A 135 -52.39 51.42 -49.33
CA VAL A 135 -52.47 52.02 -47.99
C VAL A 135 -51.80 53.40 -47.93
N LEU A 136 -50.78 53.62 -48.77
CA LEU A 136 -50.03 54.88 -48.83
C LEU A 136 -50.63 55.93 -49.79
N LYS A 137 -51.58 55.56 -50.63
CA LYS A 137 -52.39 56.48 -51.45
C LYS A 137 -53.69 56.82 -50.73
#